data_AF-A0A2H1WP68-F1
#
_entry.id   AF-A0A2H1WP68-F1
#
_cell.length_a   1.000
_cell.length_b   1.000
_cell.length_c   1.000
_cell.angle_alpha   90.00
_cell.angle_beta   90.00
_cell.angle_gamma   90.00
#
_symmetry.space_group_name_H-M   'P 1'
#
loop_
_entity.id
_entity.type
_entity.pdbx_description
1 polymer ?
#
loop_
_entity_poly.entity_id
_entity_poly.type
_entity_poly.pdbx_seq_one_letter_code
_entity_poly.pdbx_strand_id
1 'polypeptide(L)'
;FIVGGNGKVYEGTGWLHVGAHTYGYNRKSYGITFIGNYNNDTPTQASLDALKALLRCGVERGHLSANYHVVGHRQLIATQSPGRKLYNEIRRWPNWLEDVSSLKN
;
A
#
# COMPACT_ATOMS: atom_id res chain seq x y z
N PHE A 1 6.31 5.03 0.95
CA PHE A 1 5.78 6.27 0.36
C PHE A 1 4.56 6.75 1.12
N ILE A 2 4.24 8.03 1.02
CA ILE A 2 3.05 8.63 1.61
C ILE A 2 2.21 9.28 0.51
N VAL A 3 0.92 8.99 0.43
CA VAL A 3 -0.01 9.54 -0.58
C VAL A 3 -0.90 10.58 0.08
N GLY A 4 -0.86 11.82 -0.41
CA GLY A 4 -1.74 12.88 0.05
C GLY A 4 -3.09 12.87 -0.66
N GLY A 5 -4.14 13.36 0.02
CA GLY A 5 -5.46 13.56 -0.59
C GLY A 5 -5.45 14.52 -1.79
N ASN A 6 -4.40 15.32 -1.95
CA ASN A 6 -4.14 16.20 -3.09
C ASN A 6 -3.55 15.48 -4.32
N GLY A 7 -3.45 14.14 -4.31
CA GLY A 7 -2.90 13.37 -5.43
C GLY A 7 -1.38 13.44 -5.57
N LYS A 8 -0.67 14.00 -4.58
CA LYS A 8 0.80 13.98 -4.56
C LYS A 8 1.31 12.77 -3.77
N VAL A 9 2.41 12.20 -4.24
CA VAL A 9 3.19 11.19 -3.54
C VAL A 9 4.40 11.86 -2.92
N TYR A 10 4.60 11.63 -1.63
CA TYR A 10 5.75 12.09 -0.87
C TYR A 10 6.65 10.89 -0.57
N GLU A 11 7.95 11.10 -0.75
CA GLU A 11 8.94 10.08 -0.42
C GLU A 11 9.06 9.95 1.11
N GLY A 12 9.04 8.70 1.57
CA GLY A 12 9.36 8.35 2.96
C GLY A 12 10.73 7.67 2.98
N THR A 13 10.77 6.38 3.29
CA THR A 13 11.99 5.57 3.20
C THR A 13 12.47 5.32 1.75
N GLY A 14 11.61 5.55 0.76
CA GLY A 14 11.94 5.39 -0.65
C GLY A 14 12.01 3.93 -1.11
N TRP A 15 12.55 3.71 -2.31
CA TRP A 15 12.62 2.40 -2.96
C TRP A 15 13.79 1.52 -2.50
N LEU A 16 14.85 2.12 -1.97
CA LEU A 16 16.15 1.45 -1.79
C LEU A 16 16.51 1.17 -0.31
N HIS A 17 15.65 1.57 0.63
CA HIS A 17 15.90 1.40 2.06
C HIS A 17 14.77 0.62 2.74
N VAL A 18 15.11 -0.03 3.85
CA VAL A 18 14.17 -0.80 4.68
C VAL A 18 13.38 0.14 5.59
N GLY A 19 12.06 0.09 5.50
CA GLY A 19 11.16 0.87 6.36
C GLY A 19 10.87 0.21 7.72
N ALA A 20 10.00 0.86 8.50
CA ALA A 20 9.52 0.36 9.80
C ALA A 20 7.98 0.44 9.89
N HIS A 21 7.28 -0.07 8.88
CA HIS A 21 5.82 0.07 8.75
C HIS A 21 5.05 -1.19 9.18
N THR A 22 5.58 -2.39 8.94
CA THR A 22 4.89 -3.66 9.22
C THR A 22 5.90 -4.70 9.70
N TYR A 23 5.86 -5.00 11.00
CA TYR A 23 6.74 -5.99 11.63
C TYR A 23 6.67 -7.34 10.91
N GLY A 24 7.83 -7.96 10.65
CA GLY A 24 7.96 -9.19 9.86
C GLY A 24 8.03 -9.01 8.34
N TYR A 25 7.59 -7.85 7.80
CA TYR A 25 7.46 -7.63 6.36
C TYR A 25 8.31 -6.47 5.82
N ASN A 26 8.86 -5.62 6.69
CA ASN A 26 9.64 -4.44 6.33
C ASN A 26 10.77 -4.67 5.30
N ARG A 27 11.38 -5.85 5.28
CA ARG A 27 12.49 -6.20 4.37
C ARG A 27 12.04 -6.84 3.05
N LYS A 28 10.74 -7.13 2.90
CA LYS A 28 10.18 -7.88 1.77
C LYS A 28 9.04 -7.15 1.07
N SER A 29 8.73 -5.92 1.50
CA SER A 29 7.62 -5.14 0.93
C SER A 29 7.88 -3.64 1.01
N TYR A 30 7.08 -2.90 0.25
CA TYR A 30 7.06 -1.44 0.28
C TYR A 30 5.84 -0.95 1.05
N GLY A 31 6.06 -0.26 2.17
CA GLY A 31 5.01 0.42 2.92
C GLY A 31 4.54 1.68 2.21
N ILE A 32 3.24 1.73 1.90
CA ILE A 32 2.58 2.92 1.35
C ILE A 32 1.40 3.28 2.24
N THR A 33 1.39 4.50 2.77
CA THR A 33 0.29 5.02 3.60
C THR A 33 -0.40 6.18 2.92
N PHE A 34 -1.69 6.37 3.20
CA PHE A 34 -2.43 7.56 2.80
C PHE A 34 -2.52 8.52 3.99
N ILE A 35 -2.39 9.83 3.76
CA ILE A 35 -2.59 10.86 4.78
C ILE A 35 -4.10 11.01 5.02
N GLY A 36 -4.59 10.52 6.16
CA GLY A 36 -5.99 10.66 6.56
C GLY A 36 -6.52 9.49 7.39
N ASN A 37 -7.84 9.47 7.62
CA ASN A 37 -8.54 8.39 8.32
C ASN A 37 -9.66 7.78 7.47
N TYR A 38 -9.35 6.67 6.80
CA TYR A 38 -10.28 6.02 5.87
C TYR A 38 -11.16 4.94 6.50
N ASN A 39 -11.37 4.99 7.82
CA ASN A 39 -12.50 4.28 8.43
C ASN A 39 -13.83 4.95 8.07
N ASN A 40 -13.82 6.28 8.02
CA ASN A 40 -14.99 7.12 7.79
C ASN A 40 -14.92 7.85 6.45
N ASP A 41 -13.73 8.26 6.03
CA ASP A 41 -13.56 9.02 4.79
C ASP A 41 -13.25 8.10 3.59
N THR A 42 -13.64 8.54 2.40
CA THR A 42 -13.30 7.86 1.15
C THR A 42 -12.04 8.49 0.56
N PRO A 43 -11.04 7.70 0.12
CA PRO A 43 -9.88 8.25 -0.59
C PRO A 43 -10.31 9.02 -1.84
N THR A 44 -9.65 10.14 -2.13
CA THR A 44 -9.93 10.92 -3.34
C THR A 44 -9.45 10.14 -4.57
N GLN A 45 -10.14 10.30 -5.70
CA GLN A 45 -9.73 9.65 -6.95
C GLN A 45 -8.28 10.00 -7.32
N ALA A 46 -7.89 11.27 -7.13
CA ALA A 46 -6.53 11.73 -7.34
C ALA A 46 -5.49 10.97 -6.50
N SER A 47 -5.80 10.65 -5.24
CA SER A 47 -4.90 9.85 -4.39
C SER A 47 -4.79 8.38 -4.85
N LEU A 48 -5.89 7.79 -5.31
CA LEU A 48 -5.89 6.42 -5.84
C LEU A 48 -5.09 6.34 -7.15
N ASP A 49 -5.27 7.31 -8.05
CA ASP A 49 -4.56 7.37 -9.31
C ASP A 49 -3.07 7.62 -9.11
N ALA A 50 -2.71 8.49 -8.14
CA ALA A 50 -1.32 8.71 -7.74
C ALA A 50 -0.65 7.42 -7.24
N LEU A 51 -1.36 6.61 -6.45
CA LEU A 51 -0.86 5.30 -6.02
C LEU A 51 -0.69 4.34 -7.20
N LYS A 52 -1.67 4.23 -8.09
CA LYS A 52 -1.57 3.36 -9.28
C LYS A 52 -0.39 3.77 -10.17
N ALA A 53 -0.17 5.07 -10.37
CA ALA A 53 0.97 5.59 -11.11
C ALA A 53 2.31 5.27 -10.44
N LEU A 54 2.39 5.39 -9.11
CA LEU A 54 3.58 5.01 -8.34
C LEU A 54 3.90 3.51 -8.47
N LEU A 55 2.88 2.64 -8.37
CA LEU A 55 3.06 1.19 -8.52
C LEU A 55 3.54 0.83 -9.93
N ARG A 56 2.94 1.43 -10.96
CA ARG A 56 3.38 1.24 -12.35
C ARG A 56 4.83 1.68 -12.54
N CYS A 57 5.19 2.86 -12.05
CA CYS A 57 6.57 3.37 -12.10
C CYS A 57 7.55 2.44 -11.36
N GLY A 58 7.15 1.90 -10.21
CA GLY A 58 7.94 0.92 -9.46
C GLY A 58 8.22 -0.35 -10.28
N VAL A 59 7.23 -0.86 -11.02
CA VAL A 59 7.41 -2.02 -11.92
C VAL A 59 8.30 -1.66 -13.11
N GLU A 60 8.02 -0.56 -13.80
CA GLU A 60 8.79 -0.10 -14.98
C GLU A 60 10.27 0.13 -14.64
N ARG A 61 10.56 0.61 -13.42
CA ARG A 61 11.93 0.85 -12.94
C ARG A 61 12.57 -0.36 -12.27
N GLY A 62 11.89 -1.50 -12.20
CA GLY A 62 12.42 -2.73 -11.60
C GLY A 62 12.53 -2.72 -10.07
N HIS A 63 11.91 -1.76 -9.39
CA HIS A 63 11.83 -1.76 -7.92
C HIS A 63 10.75 -2.72 -7.41
N LEU A 64 9.67 -2.88 -8.17
CA LEU A 64 8.54 -3.74 -7.83
C LEU A 64 8.45 -4.88 -8.84
N SER A 65 8.28 -6.12 -8.37
CA SER A 65 8.04 -7.26 -9.26
C SER A 65 6.77 -7.04 -10.09
N ALA A 66 6.74 -7.45 -11.35
CA ALA A 66 5.53 -7.38 -12.17
C ALA A 66 4.35 -8.18 -11.56
N ASN A 67 4.65 -9.23 -10.79
CA ASN A 67 3.68 -10.09 -10.10
C ASN A 67 3.56 -9.74 -8.61
N TYR A 68 3.71 -8.46 -8.25
CA TYR A 68 3.54 -8.03 -6.86
C TYR A 68 2.10 -8.20 -6.39
N HIS A 69 1.94 -8.37 -5.08
CA HIS A 69 0.65 -8.42 -4.40
C HIS A 69 0.39 -7.13 -3.61
N VAL A 70 -0.88 -6.73 -3.54
CA VAL A 70 -1.38 -5.67 -2.67
C VAL A 70 -2.12 -6.32 -1.51
N VAL A 71 -1.76 -5.89 -0.30
CA VAL A 71 -2.40 -6.31 0.95
C VAL A 71 -2.64 -5.11 1.84
N GLY A 72 -3.71 -5.15 2.62
CA GLY A 72 -3.98 -4.16 3.67
C GLY A 72 -3.15 -4.46 4.92
N HIS A 73 -2.73 -3.43 5.64
CA HIS A 73 -1.91 -3.58 6.85
C HIS A 73 -2.56 -4.52 7.88
N ARG A 74 -3.88 -4.45 8.03
CA ARG A 74 -4.70 -5.33 8.88
C ARG A 74 -4.65 -6.82 8.56
N GLN A 75 -4.26 -7.21 7.33
CA GLN A 75 -4.12 -8.63 7.01
C GLN A 75 -2.88 -9.23 7.67
N LEU A 76 -1.85 -8.41 7.89
CA LEU A 76 -0.54 -8.87 8.36
C LEU A 76 -0.37 -8.72 9.88
N ILE A 77 -0.92 -7.65 10.47
CA ILE A 77 -0.86 -7.39 11.91
C ILE A 77 -2.23 -6.92 12.44
N ALA A 78 -2.43 -7.02 13.75
CA ALA A 78 -3.65 -6.56 14.42
C ALA A 78 -3.73 -5.01 14.44
N THR A 79 -4.31 -4.44 13.38
CA THR A 79 -4.51 -2.99 13.23
C THR A 79 -5.79 -2.68 12.46
N GLN A 80 -6.33 -1.47 12.61
CA GLN A 80 -7.41 -0.98 11.76
C GLN A 80 -6.91 -0.45 10.40
N SER A 81 -5.61 -0.18 10.23
CA SER A 81 -5.04 0.31 8.98
C SER A 81 -5.30 -0.68 7.82
N PRO A 82 -5.62 -0.25 6.59
CA PRO A 82 -5.62 1.13 6.08
C PRO A 82 -6.94 1.90 6.31
N GLY A 83 -7.84 1.39 7.15
CA GLY A 83 -9.19 1.92 7.34
C GLY A 83 -10.21 1.19 6.47
N ARG A 84 -11.45 1.06 6.96
CA ARG A 84 -12.49 0.22 6.34
C ARG A 84 -12.78 0.57 4.87
N LYS A 85 -12.93 1.85 4.53
CA LYS A 85 -13.28 2.28 3.16
C LYS A 85 -12.12 2.08 2.19
N LEU A 86 -10.91 2.48 2.58
CA LEU A 86 -9.72 2.24 1.75
C LEU A 86 -9.43 0.75 1.59
N TYR A 87 -9.63 -0.06 2.63
CA TYR A 87 -9.52 -1.52 2.56
C TYR A 87 -10.48 -2.11 1.52
N ASN A 88 -11.75 -1.71 1.55
CA ASN A 88 -12.76 -2.17 0.60
C ASN A 88 -12.45 -1.75 -0.84
N GLU A 89 -11.81 -0.60 -1.03
CA GLU A 89 -11.39 -0.11 -2.34
C GLU A 89 -10.23 -0.95 -2.90
N ILE A 90 -9.15 -1.16 -2.15
CA ILE A 90 -7.98 -1.91 -2.62
C ILE A 90 -8.26 -3.39 -2.85
N ARG A 91 -9.28 -3.97 -2.19
CA ARG A 91 -9.75 -5.34 -2.43
C ARG A 91 -10.24 -5.60 -3.84
N ARG A 92 -10.62 -4.55 -4.57
CA ARG A 92 -11.12 -4.65 -5.94
C ARG A 92 -10.00 -4.60 -6.98
N TRP A 93 -8.76 -4.40 -6.54
CA TRP A 93 -7.64 -4.24 -7.44
C TRP A 93 -7.16 -5.60 -7.96
N PRO A 94 -6.65 -5.67 -9.21
CA PRO A 94 -6.27 -6.94 -9.82
C PRO A 94 -5.17 -7.68 -9.07
N ASN A 95 -4.30 -6.96 -8.37
CA ASN A 95 -3.16 -7.51 -7.64
C ASN A 95 -3.48 -7.77 -6.16
N TRP A 96 -4.75 -7.66 -5.76
CA TRP A 96 -5.17 -7.92 -4.39
C TRP A 96 -4.96 -9.39 -4.00
N LEU A 97 -4.32 -9.61 -2.86
CA LEU A 97 -4.18 -10.94 -2.27
C LEU A 97 -5.07 -11.06 -1.02
N GLU A 98 -6.15 -11.85 -1.13
CA GLU A 98 -7.11 -12.04 -0.03
C GLU A 98 -6.53 -12.91 1.09
N ASP A 99 -5.95 -14.07 0.74
CA ASP A 99 -5.31 -14.97 1.69
C ASP A 99 -3.80 -14.70 1.77
N VAL A 100 -3.37 -14.27 2.96
CA VAL A 100 -1.98 -13.96 3.28
C VAL A 100 -1.31 -15.05 4.12
N SER A 101 -1.93 -16.22 4.26
CA SER A 101 -1.36 -17.38 4.98
C SER A 101 0.04 -17.72 4.48
N SER A 102 0.24 -17.71 3.16
CA SER A 102 1.54 -17.94 2.50
C SER A 102 2.60 -16.88 2.79
N LEU A 103 2.19 -15.70 3.27
CA LEU A 103 3.10 -14.62 3.65
C LEU A 103 3.47 -14.68 5.14
N LYS A 104 2.61 -15.28 5.97
CA LYS A 104 2.80 -15.47 7.40
C LYS A 104 3.63 -16.73 7.63
N ASN A 105 4.92 -16.54 7.91
CA ASN A 105 5.78 -17.60 8.45
C ASN A 105 5.48 -17.82 9.93
#